data_AF-A0A935BP50-F1
#
_entry.id   AF-A0A935BP50-F1
#
_cell.length_a   1.000
_cell.length_b   1.000
_cell.length_c   1.000
_cell.angle_alpha   90.00
_cell.angle_beta   90.00
_cell.angle_gamma   90.00
#
_symmetry.space_group_name_H-M   'P 1'
#
loop_
_entity.id
_entity.type
_entity.pdbx_description
1 polymer ?
#
loop_
_entity_poly.entity_id
_entity_poly.type
_entity_poly.pdbx_seq_one_letter_code
_entity_poly.pdbx_strand_id
1 'polypeptide(L)'
;MSLRMETDKTINVITEGAIEPWERLTNALAEQKALEASKSDEAADAGRLAVSICGLAGQFGLNSRDMAARSDGWALLSAAADASKNRLLSSAAKRTTLAVSAHFEADDDGGYRFINNRIMIVHPTMGSSEFLTTAANAIRFLIAELGLDLDWTPRILEGPPEFAPTVVLDAGPDPNYVFELLQVRFLKRNPDGDLVLFQPQNWQLELKTTT
;
A
#
# COMPACT_ATOMS: atom_id res chain seq x y z
N MET A 1 -4.39 25.82 -28.77
CA MET A 1 -3.87 26.35 -27.48
C MET A 1 -4.74 25.92 -26.29
N SER A 2 -6.07 25.93 -26.41
CA SER A 2 -7.00 25.53 -25.31
C SER A 2 -6.89 24.05 -24.88
N LEU A 3 -6.90 23.11 -25.82
CA LEU A 3 -6.86 21.66 -25.53
C LEU A 3 -5.60 21.22 -24.78
N ARG A 4 -4.42 21.72 -25.18
CA ARG A 4 -3.14 21.39 -24.53
C ARG A 4 -3.08 21.88 -23.08
N MET A 5 -3.61 23.07 -22.82
CA MET A 5 -3.67 23.66 -21.48
C MET A 5 -4.63 22.90 -20.55
N GLU A 6 -5.71 22.31 -21.09
CA GLU A 6 -6.63 21.43 -20.34
C GLU A 6 -6.01 20.06 -20.04
N THR A 7 -5.23 19.50 -20.99
CA THR A 7 -4.45 18.27 -20.76
C THR A 7 -3.40 18.47 -19.67
N ASP A 8 -2.60 19.53 -19.75
CA ASP A 8 -1.55 19.82 -18.75
C ASP A 8 -2.14 20.00 -17.35
N LYS A 9 -3.29 20.69 -17.25
CA LYS A 9 -4.01 20.84 -15.98
C LYS A 9 -4.51 19.50 -15.44
N THR A 10 -5.04 18.64 -16.30
CA THR A 10 -5.54 17.30 -15.91
C THR A 10 -4.41 16.43 -15.40
N ILE A 11 -3.26 16.44 -16.09
CA ILE A 11 -2.05 15.73 -15.67
C ILE A 11 -1.62 16.21 -14.28
N ASN A 12 -1.52 17.53 -14.06
CA ASN A 12 -1.12 18.08 -12.76
C ASN A 12 -2.06 17.63 -11.63
N VAL A 13 -3.38 17.65 -11.87
CA VAL A 13 -4.37 17.21 -10.87
C VAL A 13 -4.23 15.73 -10.52
N ILE A 14 -3.94 14.87 -11.50
CA ILE A 14 -3.69 13.44 -11.25
C ILE A 14 -2.36 13.23 -10.53
N THR A 15 -1.32 13.97 -10.94
CA THR A 15 0.00 13.88 -10.31
C THR A 15 -0.09 14.23 -8.83
N GLU A 16 -0.61 15.41 -8.49
CA GLU A 16 -0.74 15.88 -7.11
C GLU A 16 -1.74 15.06 -6.29
N GLY A 17 -2.86 14.65 -6.91
CA GLY A 17 -3.96 13.98 -6.23
C GLY A 17 -3.80 12.48 -6.05
N ALA A 18 -2.94 11.83 -6.85
CA ALA A 18 -2.81 10.37 -6.86
C ALA A 18 -1.36 9.85 -6.95
N ILE A 19 -0.55 10.36 -7.88
CA ILE A 19 0.82 9.84 -8.09
C ILE A 19 1.74 10.21 -6.93
N GLU A 20 1.89 11.49 -6.61
CA GLU A 20 2.81 11.90 -5.54
C GLU A 20 2.41 11.33 -4.16
N PRO A 21 1.13 11.28 -3.75
CA PRO A 21 0.78 10.63 -2.51
C PRO A 21 1.04 9.12 -2.53
N TRP A 22 0.91 8.45 -3.68
CA TRP A 22 1.33 7.05 -3.84
C TRP A 22 2.84 6.90 -3.65
N GLU A 23 3.63 7.80 -4.24
CA GLU A 23 5.08 7.83 -4.11
C GLU A 23 5.53 8.11 -2.68
N ARG A 24 4.88 9.05 -1.98
CA ARG A 24 5.13 9.30 -0.56
C ARG A 24 4.81 8.08 0.30
N LEU A 25 3.69 7.40 0.03
CA LEU A 25 3.32 6.21 0.78
C LEU A 25 4.31 5.06 0.56
N THR A 26 4.80 4.82 -0.67
CA THR A 26 5.83 3.79 -0.87
C THR A 26 7.15 4.14 -0.17
N ASN A 27 7.53 5.42 -0.05
CA ASN A 27 8.70 5.81 0.72
C ASN A 27 8.51 5.50 2.20
N ALA A 28 7.39 5.92 2.78
CA ALA A 28 7.07 5.66 4.19
C ALA A 28 7.06 4.15 4.51
N LEU A 29 6.49 3.34 3.61
CA LEU A 29 6.44 1.89 3.78
C LEU A 29 7.79 1.19 3.61
N ALA A 30 8.78 1.82 2.96
CA ALA A 30 10.15 1.31 2.88
C ALA A 30 10.99 1.64 4.13
N GLU A 31 10.46 2.41 5.07
CA GLU A 31 11.09 2.63 6.36
C GLU A 31 10.87 1.41 7.26
N GLN A 32 11.94 0.98 7.95
CA GLN A 32 11.98 -0.20 8.82
C GLN A 32 11.26 0.05 10.15
N LYS A 33 9.99 0.43 10.09
CA LYS A 33 9.13 0.75 11.23
C LYS A 33 8.20 -0.41 11.55
N ALA A 34 7.95 -0.62 12.84
CA ALA A 34 6.86 -1.46 13.30
C ALA A 34 5.54 -0.68 13.13
N LEU A 35 4.61 -1.25 12.36
CA LEU A 35 3.33 -0.62 12.05
C LEU A 35 2.16 -1.52 12.46
N GLU A 36 1.14 -0.92 13.09
CA GLU A 36 -0.15 -1.56 13.35
C GLU A 36 -1.24 -0.80 12.57
N ALA A 37 -2.07 -1.52 11.80
CA ALA A 37 -3.05 -0.88 10.89
C ALA A 37 -4.01 0.10 11.60
N SER A 38 -4.42 -0.20 12.83
CA SER A 38 -5.34 0.62 13.65
C SER A 38 -4.73 1.96 14.09
N LYS A 39 -3.40 2.02 14.17
CA LYS A 39 -2.66 3.06 14.89
C LYS A 39 -1.59 3.74 14.02
N SER A 40 -1.39 3.29 12.78
CA SER A 40 -0.37 3.82 11.86
C SER A 40 -0.95 4.88 10.92
N ASP A 41 -0.17 5.93 10.70
CA ASP A 41 -0.51 6.99 9.75
C ASP A 41 -0.50 6.47 8.31
N GLU A 42 0.36 5.50 8.00
CA GLU A 42 0.50 4.89 6.68
C GLU A 42 -0.78 4.15 6.26
N ALA A 43 -1.42 3.41 7.18
CA ALA A 43 -2.71 2.78 6.89
C ALA A 43 -3.83 3.81 6.68
N ALA A 44 -3.79 4.92 7.43
CA ALA A 44 -4.72 6.02 7.23
C ALA A 44 -4.46 6.76 5.89
N ASP A 45 -3.20 6.94 5.51
CA ASP A 45 -2.79 7.52 4.23
C ASP A 45 -3.19 6.66 3.05
N ALA A 46 -3.05 5.34 3.14
CA ALA A 46 -3.59 4.43 2.13
C ALA A 46 -5.11 4.60 1.96
N GLY A 47 -5.85 4.69 3.07
CA GLY A 47 -7.28 4.98 3.02
C GLY A 47 -7.60 6.32 2.36
N ARG A 48 -6.87 7.39 2.71
CA ARG A 48 -7.01 8.72 2.09
C ARG A 48 -6.69 8.70 0.61
N LEU A 49 -5.63 8.01 0.21
CA LEU A 49 -5.22 7.86 -1.19
C LEU A 49 -6.29 7.13 -2.01
N ALA A 50 -6.86 6.03 -1.50
CA ALA A 50 -7.96 5.34 -2.16
C ALA A 50 -9.16 6.27 -2.40
N VAL A 51 -9.53 7.06 -1.38
CA VAL A 51 -10.60 8.06 -1.49
C VAL A 51 -10.26 9.13 -2.53
N SER A 52 -9.02 9.63 -2.53
CA SER A 52 -8.55 10.65 -3.47
C SER A 52 -8.63 10.15 -4.92
N ILE A 53 -8.07 8.98 -5.23
CA ILE A 53 -8.09 8.38 -6.58
C ILE A 53 -9.53 8.20 -7.07
N CYS A 54 -10.41 7.64 -6.23
CA CYS A 54 -11.81 7.47 -6.59
C CYS A 54 -12.56 8.81 -6.75
N GLY A 55 -12.17 9.83 -5.98
CA GLY A 55 -12.70 11.18 -6.07
C GLY A 55 -12.31 11.88 -7.37
N LEU A 56 -11.07 11.69 -7.84
CA LEU A 56 -10.59 12.23 -9.11
C LEU A 56 -11.44 11.78 -10.29
N ALA A 57 -11.80 10.49 -10.36
CA ALA A 57 -12.71 9.99 -11.40
C ALA A 57 -14.03 10.78 -11.45
N GLY A 58 -14.64 11.05 -10.29
CA GLY A 58 -15.86 11.86 -10.21
C GLY A 58 -15.67 13.30 -10.65
N GLN A 59 -14.50 13.91 -10.36
CA GLN A 59 -14.18 15.27 -10.82
C GLN A 59 -14.09 15.37 -12.35
N PHE A 60 -13.68 14.30 -13.02
CA PHE A 60 -13.62 14.20 -14.48
C PHE A 60 -14.90 13.63 -15.11
N GLY A 61 -15.98 13.48 -14.34
CA GLY A 61 -17.27 13.01 -14.83
C GLY A 61 -17.34 11.50 -15.11
N LEU A 62 -16.36 10.72 -14.64
CA LEU A 62 -16.36 9.27 -14.77
C LEU A 62 -17.21 8.62 -13.66
N ASN A 63 -18.00 7.62 -14.03
CA ASN A 63 -18.84 6.88 -13.10
C ASN A 63 -18.05 5.75 -12.43
N SER A 64 -17.88 5.82 -11.10
CA SER A 64 -17.10 4.83 -10.35
C SER A 64 -17.66 3.39 -10.45
N ARG A 65 -18.98 3.20 -10.57
CA ARG A 65 -19.57 1.86 -10.73
C ARG A 65 -19.21 1.25 -12.09
N ASP A 66 -19.27 2.06 -13.15
CA ASP A 66 -18.92 1.61 -14.51
C ASP A 66 -17.42 1.33 -14.63
N MET A 67 -16.59 2.08 -13.91
CA MET A 67 -15.15 1.80 -13.79
C MET A 67 -14.89 0.50 -13.02
N ALA A 68 -15.56 0.27 -11.88
CA ALA A 68 -15.44 -0.96 -11.10
C ALA A 68 -15.87 -2.21 -11.89
N ALA A 69 -16.86 -2.09 -12.78
CA ALA A 69 -17.28 -3.19 -13.64
C ALA A 69 -16.25 -3.55 -14.73
N ARG A 70 -15.28 -2.67 -15.01
CA ARG A 70 -14.26 -2.84 -16.07
C ARG A 70 -12.86 -3.11 -15.52
N SER A 71 -12.63 -2.95 -14.22
CA SER A 71 -11.32 -3.11 -13.59
C SER A 71 -11.46 -3.63 -12.16
N ASP A 72 -11.00 -4.87 -11.93
CA ASP A 72 -10.97 -5.48 -10.60
C ASP A 72 -10.13 -4.65 -9.61
N GLY A 73 -9.03 -4.07 -10.09
CA GLY A 73 -8.19 -3.18 -9.28
C GLY A 73 -8.95 -1.92 -8.86
N TRP A 74 -9.76 -1.34 -9.75
CA TRP A 74 -10.63 -0.21 -9.41
C TRP A 74 -11.73 -0.61 -8.43
N ALA A 75 -12.34 -1.78 -8.61
CA ALA A 75 -13.37 -2.31 -7.70
C ALA A 75 -12.82 -2.50 -6.28
N LEU A 76 -11.65 -3.11 -6.14
CA LEU A 76 -10.96 -3.27 -4.85
C LEU A 76 -10.60 -1.94 -4.21
N LEU A 77 -10.05 -1.00 -4.99
CA LEU A 77 -9.67 0.32 -4.48
C LEU A 77 -10.91 1.12 -4.04
N SER A 78 -12.01 1.04 -4.79
CA SER A 78 -13.29 1.67 -4.43
C SER A 78 -13.83 1.10 -3.12
N ALA A 79 -13.76 -0.22 -2.95
CA ALA A 79 -14.16 -0.87 -1.70
C ALA A 79 -13.28 -0.43 -0.52
N ALA A 80 -11.98 -0.25 -0.72
CA ALA A 80 -11.07 0.30 0.29
C ALA A 80 -11.38 1.78 0.62
N ALA A 81 -11.73 2.59 -0.39
CA ALA A 81 -12.13 3.98 -0.21
C ALA A 81 -13.41 4.09 0.63
N ASP A 82 -14.44 3.30 0.31
CA ASP A 82 -15.69 3.26 1.08
C ASP A 82 -15.46 2.72 2.50
N ALA A 83 -14.56 1.75 2.63
CA ALA A 83 -14.11 1.27 3.93
C ALA A 83 -13.34 2.34 4.74
N SER A 84 -12.76 3.34 4.10
CA SER A 84 -12.06 4.43 4.79
C SER A 84 -13.02 5.54 5.22
N LYS A 85 -14.08 5.81 4.45
CA LYS A 85 -15.10 6.84 4.74
C LYS A 85 -16.03 6.46 5.92
N ASN A 86 -16.51 5.22 5.96
CA ASN A 86 -17.66 4.84 6.80
C ASN A 86 -17.28 4.18 8.14
N ARG A 87 -16.37 4.75 8.93
CA ARG A 87 -15.87 4.10 10.18
C ARG A 87 -16.95 3.70 11.21
N LEU A 88 -18.21 4.16 11.07
CA LEU A 88 -19.25 4.09 12.11
C LEU A 88 -20.50 3.24 11.82
N LEU A 89 -20.68 2.58 10.66
CA LEU A 89 -21.94 1.89 10.34
C LEU A 89 -21.75 0.43 9.85
N SER A 90 -22.30 -0.52 10.64
CA SER A 90 -22.53 -1.96 10.40
C SER A 90 -21.37 -2.97 10.63
N SER A 91 -21.76 -4.23 10.89
CA SER A 91 -20.97 -5.34 11.45
C SER A 91 -19.61 -5.60 10.78
N ALA A 92 -18.55 -5.69 11.59
CA ALA A 92 -17.16 -5.87 11.16
C ALA A 92 -16.89 -7.05 10.20
N ALA A 93 -17.69 -8.12 10.26
CA ALA A 93 -17.46 -9.35 9.49
C ALA A 93 -17.70 -9.25 7.97
N LYS A 94 -18.30 -8.18 7.47
CA LYS A 94 -18.67 -8.02 6.04
C LYS A 94 -17.92 -6.89 5.32
N ARG A 95 -16.96 -6.25 5.98
CA ARG A 95 -16.32 -5.05 5.45
C ARG A 95 -14.94 -5.36 4.91
N THR A 96 -14.60 -4.73 3.80
CA THR A 96 -13.22 -4.59 3.36
C THR A 96 -12.41 -3.91 4.44
N THR A 97 -11.24 -4.45 4.78
CA THR A 97 -10.32 -3.84 5.76
C THR A 97 -8.96 -3.60 5.14
N LEU A 98 -8.19 -2.70 5.76
CA LEU A 98 -6.77 -2.54 5.50
C LEU A 98 -6.02 -3.25 6.63
N ALA A 99 -5.12 -4.16 6.26
CA ALA A 99 -4.19 -4.80 7.18
C ALA A 99 -2.76 -4.38 6.85
N VAL A 100 -1.87 -4.38 7.84
CA VAL A 100 -0.47 -4.03 7.66
C VAL A 100 0.40 -5.21 8.08
N SER A 101 1.46 -5.48 7.31
CA SER A 101 2.49 -6.46 7.68
C SER A 101 3.88 -5.98 7.31
N ALA A 102 4.86 -6.22 8.18
CA ALA A 102 6.27 -6.02 7.90
C ALA A 102 6.83 -7.24 7.14
N HIS A 103 7.47 -7.02 6.00
CA HIS A 103 8.00 -8.07 5.14
C HIS A 103 9.53 -8.13 5.26
N PHE A 104 10.04 -9.33 5.41
CA PHE A 104 11.47 -9.62 5.51
C PHE A 104 11.90 -10.64 4.46
N GLU A 105 13.09 -10.45 3.92
CA GLU A 105 13.81 -11.45 3.16
C GLU A 105 14.67 -12.28 4.13
N ALA A 106 14.60 -13.60 4.03
CA ALA A 106 15.50 -14.52 4.72
C ALA A 106 16.58 -15.01 3.73
N ASP A 107 17.83 -15.04 4.17
CA ASP A 107 18.93 -15.63 3.41
C ASP A 107 19.14 -17.12 3.76
N ASP A 108 20.18 -17.72 3.20
CA ASP A 108 20.61 -19.10 3.49
C ASP A 108 21.42 -19.23 4.79
N ASP A 109 21.98 -18.12 5.29
CA ASP A 109 22.87 -18.05 6.45
C ASP A 109 22.11 -17.78 7.77
N GLY A 110 20.78 -17.63 7.69
CA GLY A 110 19.91 -17.36 8.83
C GLY A 110 19.74 -15.88 9.17
N GLY A 111 20.16 -14.99 8.28
CA GLY A 111 19.94 -13.56 8.34
C GLY A 111 18.57 -13.15 7.80
N TYR A 112 18.12 -11.98 8.26
CA TYR A 112 16.88 -11.34 7.85
C TYR A 112 17.13 -9.90 7.43
N ARG A 113 16.58 -9.51 6.28
CA ARG A 113 16.62 -8.14 5.77
C ARG A 113 15.21 -7.59 5.66
N PHE A 114 14.98 -6.38 6.16
CA PHE A 114 13.70 -5.71 5.97
C PHE A 114 13.51 -5.33 4.50
N ILE A 115 12.36 -5.69 3.92
CA ILE A 115 12.00 -5.34 2.55
C ILE A 115 11.10 -4.11 2.56
N ASN A 116 9.91 -4.21 3.14
CA ASN A 116 9.00 -3.09 3.31
C ASN A 116 7.85 -3.49 4.23
N ASN A 117 7.14 -2.50 4.73
CA ASN A 117 5.79 -2.69 5.20
C ASN A 117 4.85 -2.80 4.00
N ARG A 118 3.84 -3.66 4.10
CA ARG A 118 2.81 -3.81 3.08
C ARG A 118 1.45 -3.58 3.67
N ILE A 119 0.61 -2.87 2.91
CA ILE A 119 -0.79 -2.67 3.23
C ILE A 119 -1.58 -3.62 2.34
N MET A 120 -2.44 -4.43 2.95
CA MET A 120 -3.29 -5.38 2.27
C MET A 120 -4.74 -4.91 2.31
N ILE A 121 -5.38 -4.84 1.15
CA ILE A 121 -6.84 -4.74 1.03
C ILE A 121 -7.39 -6.14 1.26
N VAL A 122 -8.14 -6.36 2.34
CA VAL A 122 -8.79 -7.63 2.65
C VAL A 122 -10.26 -7.52 2.31
N HIS A 123 -10.66 -8.01 1.14
CA HIS A 123 -12.05 -7.99 0.67
C HIS A 123 -12.75 -9.33 0.98
N PRO A 124 -13.98 -9.33 1.53
CA PRO A 124 -14.64 -10.55 1.99
C PRO A 124 -14.90 -11.59 0.89
N THR A 125 -15.07 -11.16 -0.37
CA THR A 125 -15.38 -12.05 -1.50
C THR A 125 -14.31 -12.08 -2.58
N MET A 126 -13.43 -11.08 -2.65
CA MET A 126 -12.40 -10.96 -3.69
C MET A 126 -11.02 -11.39 -3.16
N GLY A 127 -10.92 -11.75 -1.88
CA GLY A 127 -9.68 -12.12 -1.24
C GLY A 127 -8.82 -10.92 -0.85
N SER A 128 -7.52 -11.15 -0.71
CA SER A 128 -6.56 -10.12 -0.31
C SER A 128 -5.72 -9.64 -1.49
N SER A 129 -5.46 -8.33 -1.54
CA SER A 129 -4.61 -7.73 -2.57
C SER A 129 -3.70 -6.68 -1.96
N GLU A 130 -2.48 -6.56 -2.49
CA GLU A 130 -1.50 -5.57 -2.03
C GLU A 130 -1.94 -4.17 -2.51
N PHE A 131 -2.02 -3.23 -1.58
CA PHE A 131 -2.63 -1.93 -1.77
C PHE A 131 -1.88 -1.07 -2.80
N LEU A 132 -0.56 -0.93 -2.70
CA LEU A 132 0.21 -0.07 -3.60
C LEU A 132 0.09 -0.52 -5.04
N THR A 133 0.20 -1.83 -5.28
CA THR A 133 0.01 -2.45 -6.60
C THR A 133 -1.41 -2.20 -7.12
N THR A 134 -2.42 -2.39 -6.26
CA THR A 134 -3.83 -2.16 -6.63
C THR A 134 -4.07 -0.68 -6.98
N ALA A 135 -3.55 0.24 -6.17
CA ALA A 135 -3.68 1.68 -6.39
C ALA A 135 -2.94 2.11 -7.66
N ALA A 136 -1.73 1.62 -7.90
CA ALA A 136 -0.97 1.92 -9.12
C ALA A 136 -1.71 1.46 -10.39
N ASN A 137 -2.30 0.26 -10.36
CA ASN A 137 -3.12 -0.25 -11.46
C ASN A 137 -4.38 0.59 -11.68
N ALA A 138 -5.04 1.03 -10.60
CA ALA A 138 -6.21 1.90 -10.68
C ALA A 138 -5.87 3.30 -11.23
N ILE A 139 -4.73 3.88 -10.84
CA ILE A 139 -4.25 5.17 -11.37
C ILE A 139 -3.95 5.05 -12.87
N ARG A 140 -3.23 4.00 -13.28
CA ARG A 140 -2.97 3.73 -14.70
C ARG A 140 -4.26 3.55 -15.50
N PHE A 141 -5.23 2.84 -14.93
CA PHE A 141 -6.55 2.70 -15.53
C PHE A 141 -7.26 4.06 -15.68
N LEU A 142 -7.23 4.92 -14.66
CA LEU A 142 -7.78 6.28 -14.74
C LEU A 142 -7.09 7.14 -15.82
N ILE A 143 -5.76 7.10 -15.90
CA ILE A 143 -4.98 7.81 -16.92
C ILE A 143 -5.44 7.37 -18.33
N ALA A 144 -5.60 6.06 -18.54
CA ALA A 144 -6.06 5.49 -19.80
C ALA A 144 -7.51 5.89 -20.13
N GLU A 145 -8.42 5.87 -19.16
CA GLU A 145 -9.82 6.29 -19.33
C GLU A 145 -9.95 7.78 -19.71
N LEU A 146 -9.00 8.60 -19.26
CA LEU A 146 -8.92 10.03 -19.60
C LEU A 146 -8.16 10.30 -20.92
N GLY A 147 -7.62 9.26 -21.57
CA GLY A 147 -6.86 9.40 -22.81
C GLY A 147 -5.58 10.22 -22.66
N LEU A 148 -4.95 10.18 -21.48
CA LEU A 148 -3.77 10.97 -21.18
C LEU A 148 -2.50 10.22 -21.57
N ASP A 149 -1.56 10.95 -22.19
CA ASP A 149 -0.22 10.47 -22.47
C ASP A 149 0.70 10.81 -21.29
N LEU A 150 0.66 9.97 -20.25
CA LEU A 150 1.46 10.12 -19.04
C LEU A 150 2.26 8.84 -18.77
N ASP A 151 3.55 8.90 -19.05
CA ASP A 151 4.48 7.79 -18.83
C ASP A 151 4.92 7.69 -17.36
N TRP A 152 4.03 7.18 -16.52
CA TRP A 152 4.30 6.92 -15.11
C TRP A 152 4.60 5.43 -14.86
N THR A 153 5.80 5.17 -14.33
CA THR A 153 6.29 3.83 -13.97
C THR A 153 6.39 3.70 -12.45
N PRO A 154 5.31 3.28 -11.75
CA PRO A 154 5.31 3.01 -10.32
C PRO A 154 6.42 2.04 -9.93
N ARG A 155 7.18 2.42 -8.90
CA ARG A 155 8.21 1.60 -8.28
C ARG A 155 7.94 1.48 -6.79
N ILE A 156 7.60 0.28 -6.34
CA ILE A 156 7.51 -0.01 -4.90
C ILE A 156 8.94 -0.14 -4.38
N LEU A 157 9.25 0.65 -3.36
CA LEU A 157 10.57 0.71 -2.78
C LEU A 157 10.80 -0.43 -1.78
N GLU A 158 12.05 -0.86 -1.71
CA GLU A 158 12.56 -1.74 -0.66
C GLU A 158 13.40 -0.90 0.32
N GLY A 159 13.45 -1.34 1.57
CA GLY A 159 14.26 -0.80 2.63
C GLY A 159 15.73 -1.17 2.49
N PRO A 160 16.51 -0.98 3.57
CA PRO A 160 17.96 -1.12 3.54
C PRO A 160 18.42 -2.52 3.04
N PRO A 161 19.52 -2.61 2.25
CA PRO A 161 20.01 -3.87 1.69
C PRO A 161 20.66 -4.82 2.70
N GLU A 162 20.81 -4.44 3.96
CA GLU A 162 21.56 -5.18 4.96
C GLU A 162 20.74 -6.30 5.63
N PHE A 163 21.36 -7.47 5.75
CA PHE A 163 20.86 -8.57 6.56
C PHE A 163 21.34 -8.44 8.00
N ALA A 164 20.47 -8.80 8.95
CA ALA A 164 20.74 -8.85 10.37
C ALA A 164 20.45 -10.25 10.92
N PRO A 165 21.11 -10.69 12.02
CA PRO A 165 20.84 -11.99 12.63
C PRO A 165 19.45 -12.10 13.27
N THR A 166 18.76 -10.96 13.46
CA THR A 166 17.42 -10.86 14.05
C THR A 166 16.51 -10.04 13.15
N VAL A 167 15.21 -10.22 13.33
CA VAL A 167 14.18 -9.40 12.67
C VAL A 167 14.09 -8.10 13.43
N VAL A 168 14.55 -7.01 12.83
CA VAL A 168 14.60 -5.70 13.50
C VAL A 168 13.49 -4.80 12.96
N LEU A 169 12.78 -4.11 13.85
CA LEU A 169 11.86 -3.02 13.49
C LEU A 169 12.02 -1.86 14.46
N ASP A 170 11.88 -0.64 13.96
CA ASP A 170 11.82 0.58 14.76
C ASP A 170 10.40 0.76 15.32
N ALA A 171 10.25 0.70 16.64
CA ALA A 171 9.00 0.93 17.35
C ALA A 171 8.61 2.41 17.43
N GLY A 172 9.46 3.31 16.95
CA GLY A 172 9.30 4.75 17.06
C GLY A 172 9.67 5.27 18.46
N PRO A 173 9.45 6.58 18.68
CA PRO A 173 9.92 7.26 19.88
C PRO A 173 8.99 7.08 21.09
N ASP A 174 7.78 6.54 20.93
CA ASP A 174 6.84 6.35 22.04
C ASP A 174 7.08 5.01 22.75
N PRO A 175 7.70 5.01 23.94
CA PRO A 175 7.99 3.77 24.67
C PRO A 175 6.72 3.06 25.19
N ASN A 176 5.55 3.71 25.14
CA ASN A 176 4.28 3.13 25.56
C ASN A 176 3.48 2.53 24.41
N TYR A 177 4.01 2.59 23.19
CA TYR A 177 3.33 2.02 22.04
C TYR A 177 3.32 0.49 22.16
N VAL A 178 2.16 -0.07 22.49
CA VAL A 178 1.94 -1.51 22.54
C VAL A 178 1.38 -1.97 21.18
N PHE A 179 2.14 -2.82 20.51
CA PHE A 179 1.71 -3.52 19.30
C PHE A 179 0.85 -4.72 19.68
N GLU A 180 -0.44 -4.69 19.36
CA GLU A 180 -1.36 -5.79 19.65
C GLU A 180 -1.35 -6.83 18.51
N LEU A 181 -1.18 -6.38 17.27
CA LEU A 181 -1.33 -7.19 16.06
C LEU A 181 -0.25 -6.88 15.02
N LEU A 182 1.02 -6.85 15.44
CA LEU A 182 2.14 -6.75 14.50
C LEU A 182 2.25 -8.04 13.67
N GLN A 183 2.03 -7.93 12.37
CA GLN A 183 2.20 -9.06 11.44
C GLN A 183 3.57 -9.00 10.79
N VAL A 184 4.32 -10.09 10.90
CA VAL A 184 5.61 -10.26 10.23
C VAL A 184 5.47 -11.35 9.18
N ARG A 185 5.94 -11.10 7.97
CA ARG A 185 5.97 -12.07 6.87
C ARG A 185 7.39 -12.25 6.37
N PHE A 186 7.74 -13.50 6.09
CA PHE A 186 9.04 -13.86 5.55
C PHE A 186 8.92 -14.28 4.10
N LEU A 187 9.90 -13.87 3.34
CA LEU A 187 10.07 -14.15 1.92
C LEU A 187 11.49 -14.67 1.72
N LYS A 188 11.70 -15.43 0.66
CA LYS A 188 13.03 -15.85 0.21
C LYS A 188 13.11 -15.66 -1.29
N ARG A 189 14.26 -15.19 -1.80
CA ARG A 189 14.46 -15.14 -3.26
C ARG A 189 14.65 -16.55 -3.80
N ASN A 190 13.89 -16.87 -4.84
CA ASN A 190 14.11 -18.08 -5.62
C ASN A 190 15.30 -17.87 -6.62
N PRO A 191 15.74 -18.91 -7.35
CA PRO A 191 16.81 -18.78 -8.34
C PRO A 191 16.52 -17.79 -9.48
N ASP A 192 15.25 -17.52 -9.76
CA ASP A 192 14.82 -16.55 -10.78
C ASP A 192 14.84 -15.09 -10.26
N GLY A 193 15.11 -14.90 -8.97
CA GLY A 193 15.15 -13.60 -8.30
C GLY A 193 13.84 -13.16 -7.65
N ASP A 194 12.77 -13.94 -7.79
CA ASP A 194 11.45 -13.65 -7.24
C ASP A 194 11.37 -13.95 -5.74
N LEU A 195 10.70 -13.07 -5.01
CA LEU A 195 10.41 -13.25 -3.59
C LEU A 195 9.20 -14.15 -3.39
N VAL A 196 9.42 -15.33 -2.80
CA VAL A 196 8.36 -16.31 -2.48
C VAL A 196 8.17 -16.44 -0.97
N LEU A 197 6.94 -16.75 -0.53
CA LEU A 197 6.64 -16.94 0.88
C LEU A 197 7.54 -18.02 1.49
N PHE A 198 8.12 -17.69 2.63
CA PHE A 198 8.98 -18.55 3.42
C PHE A 198 8.51 -18.53 4.87
N GLN A 199 8.74 -19.63 5.60
CA GLN A 199 8.42 -19.71 7.02
C GLN A 199 9.67 -20.19 7.77
N PRO A 200 10.42 -19.29 8.41
CA PRO A 200 11.58 -19.67 9.21
C PRO A 200 11.15 -20.53 10.40
N GLN A 201 11.95 -21.54 10.73
CA GLN A 201 11.66 -22.43 11.87
C GLN A 201 11.85 -21.71 13.21
N ASN A 202 12.87 -20.86 13.32
CA ASN A 202 13.16 -20.08 14.51
C ASN A 202 13.55 -18.65 14.09
N TRP A 203 12.94 -17.65 14.71
CA TRP A 203 13.28 -16.25 14.51
C TRP A 203 12.98 -15.46 15.78
N GLN A 204 13.64 -14.32 15.94
CA GLN A 204 13.45 -13.40 17.06
C GLN A 204 13.15 -12.01 16.52
N LEU A 205 12.13 -11.37 17.07
CA LEU A 205 11.81 -9.98 16.83
C LEU A 205 12.54 -9.10 17.84
N GLU A 206 13.24 -8.09 17.33
CA GLU A 206 13.83 -7.01 18.11
C GLU A 206 13.13 -5.70 17.73
N LEU A 207 12.46 -5.09 18.71
CA LEU A 207 11.90 -3.75 18.59
C LEU A 207 12.92 -2.75 19.14
N LYS A 208 13.47 -1.92 18.25
CA LYS A 208 14.36 -0.83 18.61
C LYS A 208 13.57 0.46 18.77
N THR A 209 13.86 1.24 19.79
CA THR A 209 13.36 2.62 19.92
C THR A 209 14.46 3.55 19.47
N THR A 210 14.29 4.22 18.34
CA THR A 210 15.21 5.27 17.91
C THR A 210 14.78 6.59 18.55
N THR A 211 15.66 7.19 19.36
CA THR A 211 15.49 8.51 19.99
C THR A 211 15.68 9.65 19.01
#